data_AF-A0A7S2PQG4-F1
#
_entry.id   AF-A0A7S2PQG4-F1
#
_cell.length_a   1.000
_cell.length_b   1.000
_cell.length_c   1.000
_cell.angle_alpha   90.00
_cell.angle_beta   90.00
_cell.angle_gamma   90.00
#
_symmetry.space_group_name_H-M   'P 1'
#
loop_
_entity.id
_entity.type
_entity.pdbx_description
1 polymer ?
#
loop_
_entity_poly.entity_id
_entity_poly.type
_entity_poly.pdbx_seq_one_letter_code
_entity_poly.pdbx_strand_id
1 'polypeptide(L)'
;LLLEMVDSYSNLDSFRESLRAVKQWATVKGLYSNVLGFLGGVNWAILVAHICERHPQSTPSTILCEFFRIFSEWNWPKPVMLANTGNNYIPGIPRQTVWNPKVNRRDGTHLMPILTPAYPSMNSAYNVGHPQKRRLQEELEKARELTVCINKGKKNWAHLFSTTGDQNFFRQHQNFLQVTIEANSEASFRKWFGFCEARMRILIVSLDSPVQGVEAHPFAKFFYNDVNSVSFFIALRFAHGVENINISDLASEFLYKVNSWEERREGMDLKIEHKLQEDLPAYILFPVEEKRQKTTKKVDNKRKQKNSTLQSFDVSSPTKRNRQFIQNQAAC
;
A
#
# COMPACT_ATOMS: atom_id res chain seq x y z
N LEU A 1 16.52 3.55 9.60
CA LEU A 1 15.74 3.09 10.77
C LEU A 1 15.18 1.67 10.69
N LEU A 2 14.04 1.36 10.04
CA LEU A 2 13.47 -0.01 10.13
C LEU A 2 14.42 -1.11 9.63
N LEU A 3 15.15 -0.85 8.53
CA LEU A 3 16.17 -1.78 8.02
C LEU A 3 17.33 -1.96 9.00
N GLU A 4 17.83 -0.89 9.60
CA GLU A 4 18.90 -0.95 10.61
C GLU A 4 18.45 -1.71 11.86
N MET A 5 17.19 -1.50 12.28
CA MET A 5 16.61 -2.27 13.38
C MET A 5 16.57 -3.75 13.04
N VAL A 6 16.05 -4.13 11.87
CA VAL A 6 15.99 -5.54 11.45
C VAL A 6 17.39 -6.15 11.37
N ASP A 7 18.35 -5.43 10.78
CA ASP A 7 19.74 -5.87 10.64
C ASP A 7 20.41 -6.14 12.01
N SER A 8 19.99 -5.43 13.05
CA SER A 8 20.51 -5.64 14.41
C SER A 8 20.08 -6.96 15.06
N TYR A 9 19.00 -7.61 14.58
CA TYR A 9 18.45 -8.80 15.22
C TYR A 9 18.06 -9.95 14.28
N SER A 10 18.15 -9.80 12.95
CA SER A 10 17.69 -10.81 11.99
C SER A 10 18.48 -10.72 10.68
N ASN A 11 18.46 -11.82 9.91
CA ASN A 11 18.96 -11.82 8.54
C ASN A 11 18.17 -10.85 7.64
N LEU A 12 18.84 -9.78 7.17
CA LEU A 12 18.22 -8.71 6.40
C LEU A 12 17.73 -9.16 5.01
N ASP A 13 18.41 -10.13 4.39
CA ASP A 13 18.00 -10.66 3.09
C ASP A 13 16.74 -11.52 3.22
N SER A 14 16.63 -12.29 4.29
CA SER A 14 15.42 -13.07 4.59
C SER A 14 14.23 -12.16 4.86
N PHE A 15 14.44 -11.05 5.57
CA PHE A 15 13.43 -10.00 5.72
C PHE A 15 13.01 -9.39 4.37
N ARG A 16 13.97 -8.96 3.55
CA ARG A 16 13.70 -8.32 2.25
C ARG A 16 12.92 -9.24 1.32
N GLU A 17 13.30 -10.51 1.24
CA GLU A 17 12.65 -11.48 0.37
C GLU A 17 11.24 -11.82 0.85
N SER A 18 11.06 -12.02 2.16
CA SER A 18 9.74 -12.22 2.76
C SER A 18 8.82 -11.01 2.56
N LEU A 19 9.35 -9.79 2.72
CA LEU A 19 8.60 -8.56 2.50
C LEU A 19 8.17 -8.41 1.04
N ARG A 20 9.03 -8.74 0.08
CA ARG A 20 8.66 -8.75 -1.35
C ARG A 20 7.52 -9.72 -1.61
N ALA A 21 7.62 -10.94 -1.09
CA ALA A 21 6.57 -11.94 -1.22
C ALA A 21 5.25 -11.48 -0.59
N VAL A 22 5.25 -10.98 0.65
CA VAL A 22 4.02 -10.47 1.31
C VAL A 22 3.42 -9.31 0.53
N LYS A 23 4.23 -8.36 0.06
CA LYS A 23 3.72 -7.24 -0.75
C LYS A 23 3.11 -7.71 -2.05
N GLN A 24 3.76 -8.65 -2.75
CA GLN A 24 3.23 -9.21 -3.99
C GLN A 24 1.90 -9.93 -3.73
N TRP A 25 1.83 -10.77 -2.69
CA TRP A 25 0.60 -11.43 -2.26
C TRP A 25 -0.51 -10.40 -1.95
N ALA A 26 -0.22 -9.37 -1.15
CA ALA A 26 -1.20 -8.34 -0.81
C ALA A 26 -1.69 -7.57 -2.05
N THR A 27 -0.81 -7.28 -3.02
CA THR A 27 -1.18 -6.63 -4.28
C THR A 27 -2.11 -7.51 -5.11
N VAL A 28 -1.79 -8.80 -5.32
CA VAL A 28 -2.64 -9.71 -6.13
C VAL A 28 -3.92 -10.14 -5.42
N LYS A 29 -4.07 -9.86 -4.13
CA LYS A 29 -5.32 -10.11 -3.39
C LYS A 29 -6.17 -8.85 -3.18
N GLY A 30 -5.73 -7.71 -3.72
CA GLY A 30 -6.42 -6.43 -3.56
C GLY A 30 -6.43 -5.94 -2.12
N LEU A 31 -5.31 -6.08 -1.40
CA LEU A 31 -5.14 -5.72 0.02
C LEU A 31 -4.07 -4.62 0.23
N TYR A 32 -3.56 -4.02 -0.84
CA TYR A 32 -2.44 -3.06 -0.78
C TYR A 32 -2.91 -1.65 -1.15
N SER A 33 -3.36 -0.87 -0.16
CA SER A 33 -3.58 0.59 -0.29
C SER A 33 -3.96 1.21 1.06
N ASN A 34 -3.09 2.05 1.63
CA ASN A 34 -3.42 2.77 2.87
C ASN A 34 -4.54 3.80 2.69
N VAL A 35 -4.67 4.37 1.48
CA VAL A 35 -5.69 5.37 1.16
C VAL A 35 -7.09 4.73 1.16
N LEU A 36 -7.21 3.51 0.65
CA LEU A 36 -8.46 2.73 0.62
C LEU A 36 -8.79 2.04 1.96
N GLY A 37 -7.99 2.29 3.01
CA GLY A 37 -8.17 1.68 4.33
C GLY A 37 -7.54 0.30 4.50
N PHE A 38 -6.72 -0.15 3.55
CA PHE A 38 -5.93 -1.36 3.69
C PHE A 38 -4.51 -1.05 4.19
N LEU A 39 -3.61 -2.02 4.12
CA LEU A 39 -2.23 -1.88 4.58
C LEU A 39 -1.34 -1.39 3.44
N GLY A 40 -0.51 -0.39 3.73
CA GLY A 40 0.55 0.13 2.86
C GLY A 40 1.91 -0.52 3.14
N GLY A 41 2.93 -0.07 2.40
CA GLY A 41 4.27 -0.69 2.44
C GLY A 41 4.92 -0.68 3.82
N VAL A 42 4.75 0.38 4.60
CA VAL A 42 5.29 0.47 5.97
C VAL A 42 4.58 -0.50 6.91
N ASN A 43 3.25 -0.65 6.80
CA ASN A 43 2.50 -1.59 7.62
C ASN A 43 2.99 -3.02 7.38
N TRP A 44 3.05 -3.45 6.11
CA TRP A 44 3.57 -4.78 5.74
C TRP A 44 5.01 -4.99 6.22
N ALA A 45 5.87 -3.98 6.12
CA ALA A 45 7.24 -4.05 6.60
C ALA A 45 7.33 -4.26 8.12
N ILE A 46 6.51 -3.56 8.91
CA ILE A 46 6.46 -3.74 10.37
C ILE A 46 5.94 -5.14 10.72
N LEU A 47 4.90 -5.62 10.05
CA LEU A 47 4.36 -6.96 10.28
C LEU A 47 5.41 -8.04 9.98
N VAL A 48 6.14 -7.96 8.86
CA VAL A 48 7.21 -8.91 8.54
C VAL A 48 8.37 -8.80 9.54
N ALA A 49 8.77 -7.58 9.91
CA ALA A 49 9.82 -7.36 10.91
C ALA A 49 9.47 -7.98 12.26
N HIS A 50 8.21 -7.92 12.67
CA HIS A 50 7.72 -8.53 13.90
C HIS A 50 7.90 -10.06 13.93
N ILE A 51 7.78 -10.71 12.76
CA ILE A 51 8.05 -12.14 12.61
C ILE A 51 9.56 -12.40 12.63
N CYS A 52 10.34 -11.62 11.89
CA CYS A 52 11.81 -11.72 11.86
C CYS A 52 12.42 -11.59 13.28
N GLU A 53 11.88 -10.72 14.13
CA GLU A 53 12.32 -10.54 15.52
C GLU A 53 12.18 -11.82 16.36
N ARG A 54 11.13 -12.61 16.12
CA ARG A 54 10.87 -13.90 16.80
C ARG A 54 11.60 -15.06 16.15
N HIS A 55 12.01 -14.90 14.90
CA HIS A 55 12.64 -15.93 14.09
C HIS A 55 13.92 -15.43 13.38
N PRO A 56 14.95 -14.94 14.12
CA PRO A 56 16.13 -14.25 13.58
C PRO A 56 16.88 -14.92 12.41
N GLN A 57 16.92 -16.26 12.43
CA GLN A 57 17.71 -17.09 11.51
C GLN A 57 16.82 -17.89 10.56
N SER A 58 15.52 -17.58 10.49
CA SER A 58 14.59 -18.32 9.64
C SER A 58 14.72 -17.93 8.18
N THR A 59 14.54 -18.91 7.30
CA THR A 59 14.46 -18.73 5.86
C THR A 59 13.20 -17.94 5.48
N PRO A 60 13.15 -17.32 4.27
CA PRO A 60 11.95 -16.64 3.79
C PRO A 60 10.69 -17.53 3.79
N SER A 61 10.82 -18.81 3.44
CA SER A 61 9.70 -19.76 3.46
C SER A 61 9.12 -19.93 4.87
N THR A 62 9.99 -20.05 5.88
CA THR A 62 9.59 -20.20 7.27
C THR A 62 8.95 -18.90 7.78
N ILE A 63 9.54 -17.74 7.48
CA ILE A 63 8.98 -16.43 7.83
C ILE A 63 7.58 -16.25 7.23
N LEU A 64 7.37 -16.65 5.97
CA LEU A 64 6.05 -16.56 5.32
C LEU A 64 5.02 -17.49 6.00
N CYS A 65 5.40 -18.71 6.35
CA CYS A 65 4.51 -19.63 7.07
C CYS A 65 4.09 -19.05 8.43
N GLU A 66 5.06 -18.56 9.21
CA GLU A 66 4.80 -17.94 10.51
C GLU A 66 4.02 -16.64 10.38
N PHE A 67 4.28 -15.82 9.35
CA PHE A 67 3.53 -14.60 9.08
C PHE A 67 2.03 -14.88 8.92
N PHE A 68 1.67 -15.80 8.02
CA PHE A 68 0.26 -16.10 7.78
C PHE A 68 -0.39 -16.80 8.97
N ARG A 69 0.34 -17.68 9.66
CA ARG A 69 -0.15 -18.33 10.88
C ARG A 69 -0.43 -17.32 12.00
N ILE A 70 0.53 -16.45 12.29
CA ILE A 70 0.43 -15.48 13.40
C ILE A 70 -0.63 -14.43 13.12
N PHE A 71 -0.69 -13.86 11.92
CA PHE A 71 -1.59 -12.74 11.64
C PHE A 71 -3.03 -13.13 11.30
N SER A 72 -3.28 -14.38 10.88
CA SER A 72 -4.65 -14.91 10.77
C SER A 72 -5.29 -15.11 12.16
N GLU A 73 -4.50 -15.57 13.14
CA GLU A 73 -4.94 -15.83 14.51
C GLU A 73 -4.73 -14.64 15.47
N TRP A 74 -4.20 -13.52 14.98
CA TRP A 74 -3.86 -12.38 15.84
C TRP A 74 -5.08 -11.80 16.52
N ASN A 75 -4.99 -11.62 17.84
CA ASN A 75 -6.08 -11.12 18.67
C ASN A 75 -6.29 -9.59 18.53
N TRP A 76 -6.74 -9.14 17.36
CA TRP A 76 -7.07 -7.74 17.10
C TRP A 76 -8.19 -7.25 18.05
N PRO A 77 -8.08 -6.06 18.68
CA PRO A 77 -7.21 -4.94 18.32
C PRO A 77 -5.89 -4.87 19.14
N LYS A 78 -5.35 -5.98 19.65
CA LYS A 78 -4.02 -5.96 20.29
C LYS A 78 -2.99 -5.36 19.31
N PRO A 79 -2.21 -4.34 19.71
CA PRO A 79 -1.27 -3.68 18.80
C PRO A 79 -0.10 -4.58 18.44
N VAL A 80 0.31 -4.53 17.16
CA VAL A 80 1.58 -5.08 16.72
C VAL A 80 2.67 -4.03 16.97
N MET A 81 3.69 -4.43 17.73
CA MET A 81 4.82 -3.58 18.13
C MET A 81 6.12 -4.37 17.95
N LEU A 82 7.21 -3.68 17.63
CA LEU A 82 8.57 -4.23 17.68
C LEU A 82 9.16 -3.96 19.07
N ALA A 83 10.01 -4.86 19.60
CA ALA A 83 10.47 -4.78 21.00
C ALA A 83 11.28 -3.51 21.31
N ASN A 84 12.03 -2.99 20.33
CA ASN A 84 12.78 -1.73 20.46
C ASN A 84 11.94 -0.48 20.08
N THR A 85 10.61 -0.52 20.24
CA THR A 85 9.77 0.67 20.09
C THR A 85 10.14 1.68 21.17
N GLY A 86 10.86 2.72 20.78
CA GLY A 86 11.39 3.76 21.66
C GLY A 86 10.27 4.63 22.22
N ASN A 87 9.54 4.15 23.22
CA ASN A 87 8.68 5.00 24.05
C ASN A 87 9.50 5.82 25.07
N ASN A 88 10.82 5.75 24.99
CA ASN A 88 11.72 6.52 25.82
C ASN A 88 11.71 7.97 25.31
N TYR A 89 11.27 8.87 26.19
CA TYR A 89 11.40 10.31 26.01
C TYR A 89 12.81 10.66 25.54
N ILE A 90 12.91 11.44 24.46
CA ILE A 90 14.18 11.95 23.96
C ILE A 90 14.48 13.27 24.70
N PRO A 91 15.55 13.34 25.53
CA PRO A 91 15.91 14.56 26.22
C PRO A 91 16.07 15.74 25.24
N GLY A 92 15.47 16.88 25.58
CA GLY A 92 15.51 18.10 24.75
C GLY A 92 14.39 18.23 23.71
N ILE A 93 13.52 17.23 23.56
CA ILE A 93 12.33 17.31 22.69
C ILE A 93 11.08 17.42 23.58
N PRO A 94 10.15 18.37 23.33
CA PRO A 94 8.87 18.43 24.05
C PRO A 94 8.13 17.09 23.97
N ARG A 95 7.49 16.67 25.07
CA ARG A 95 6.72 15.41 25.11
C ARG A 95 5.64 15.44 24.02
N GLN A 96 5.77 14.54 23.05
CA GLN A 96 4.79 14.34 22.00
C GLN A 96 3.79 13.26 22.41
N THR A 97 2.58 13.32 21.86
CA THR A 97 1.55 12.31 22.09
C THR A 97 1.95 11.00 21.43
N VAL A 98 1.88 9.91 22.20
CA VAL A 98 2.13 8.55 21.75
C VAL A 98 0.78 7.83 21.70
N TRP A 99 0.61 6.93 20.73
CA TRP A 99 -0.60 6.12 20.61
C TRP A 99 -0.90 5.40 21.93
N ASN A 100 -2.07 5.67 22.52
CA ASN A 100 -2.46 5.09 23.80
C ASN A 100 -3.99 4.98 23.91
N PRO A 101 -4.57 3.77 23.74
CA PRO A 101 -6.02 3.58 23.74
C PRO A 101 -6.65 3.78 25.12
N LYS A 102 -5.87 3.79 26.21
CA LYS A 102 -6.37 4.06 27.57
C LYS A 102 -6.52 5.55 27.86
N VAL A 103 -5.80 6.41 27.13
CA VAL A 103 -5.79 7.87 27.34
C VAL A 103 -6.56 8.59 26.24
N ASN A 104 -6.43 8.14 25.00
CA ASN A 104 -7.07 8.75 23.83
C ASN A 104 -8.20 7.86 23.32
N ARG A 105 -9.44 8.36 23.41
CA ARG A 105 -10.64 7.64 22.94
C ARG A 105 -10.55 7.25 21.47
N ARG A 106 -9.96 8.09 20.61
CA ARG A 106 -9.78 7.80 19.18
C ARG A 106 -8.84 6.60 18.97
N ASP A 107 -7.79 6.49 19.78
CA ASP A 107 -6.88 5.36 19.69
C ASP A 107 -7.57 4.04 20.09
N GLY A 108 -8.50 4.13 21.04
CA GLY A 108 -9.36 3.02 21.45
C GLY A 108 -10.32 2.51 20.37
N THR A 109 -10.58 3.27 19.30
CA THR A 109 -11.44 2.81 18.19
C THR A 109 -10.66 2.14 17.06
N HIS A 110 -9.34 2.05 17.13
CA HIS A 110 -8.54 1.44 16.05
C HIS A 110 -8.70 -0.08 16.01
N LEU A 111 -8.99 -0.62 14.81
CA LEU A 111 -9.34 -2.03 14.64
C LEU A 111 -8.13 -2.97 14.46
N MET A 112 -7.08 -2.49 13.78
CA MET A 112 -5.85 -3.26 13.53
C MET A 112 -4.59 -2.41 13.77
N PRO A 113 -4.28 -2.02 15.03
CA PRO A 113 -3.17 -1.11 15.30
C PRO A 113 -1.80 -1.74 14.99
N ILE A 114 -1.03 -1.07 14.13
CA ILE A 114 0.35 -1.44 13.75
C ILE A 114 1.24 -0.24 14.07
N LEU A 115 2.04 -0.32 15.12
CA LEU A 115 2.72 0.84 15.67
C LEU A 115 4.07 1.10 15.00
N THR A 116 4.34 2.36 14.68
CA THR A 116 5.64 2.78 14.16
C THR A 116 6.71 2.65 15.25
N PRO A 117 7.93 2.19 14.92
CA PRO A 117 8.97 1.94 15.92
C PRO A 117 9.67 3.22 16.42
N ALA A 118 9.66 4.29 15.64
CA ALA A 118 10.26 5.58 16.00
C ALA A 118 9.35 6.36 16.97
N TYR A 119 9.97 7.13 17.88
CA TYR A 119 9.27 8.09 18.73
C TYR A 119 8.80 9.33 17.91
N PRO A 120 7.58 9.84 18.14
CA PRO A 120 6.52 9.22 18.93
C PRO A 120 5.90 8.02 18.20
N SER A 121 5.66 6.93 18.92
CA SER A 121 5.04 5.74 18.33
C SER A 121 3.56 6.01 18.02
N MET A 122 3.16 5.79 16.76
CA MET A 122 1.81 6.05 16.25
C MET A 122 1.26 4.83 15.54
N ASN A 123 -0.07 4.67 15.55
CA ASN A 123 -0.71 3.67 14.70
C ASN A 123 -0.57 4.07 13.22
N SER A 124 0.09 3.24 12.42
CA SER A 124 0.25 3.42 10.97
C SER A 124 -0.91 2.87 10.14
N ALA A 125 -1.81 2.08 10.75
CA ALA A 125 -2.96 1.44 10.12
C ALA A 125 -4.29 1.99 10.67
N TYR A 126 -4.32 3.28 11.01
CA TYR A 126 -5.51 3.96 11.54
C TYR A 126 -6.67 4.04 10.53
N ASN A 127 -6.40 3.79 9.25
CA ASN A 127 -7.41 3.83 8.21
C ASN A 127 -8.23 2.54 8.06
N VAL A 128 -7.84 1.46 8.73
CA VAL A 128 -8.52 0.16 8.62
C VAL A 128 -9.90 0.20 9.25
N GLY A 129 -10.93 0.05 8.41
CA GLY A 129 -12.34 -0.11 8.80
C GLY A 129 -12.75 -1.59 8.88
N HIS A 130 -14.00 -1.84 9.28
CA HIS A 130 -14.57 -3.19 9.39
C HIS A 130 -14.51 -3.98 8.06
N PRO A 131 -14.89 -3.40 6.90
CA PRO A 131 -14.75 -4.07 5.59
C PRO A 131 -13.33 -4.53 5.28
N GLN A 132 -12.35 -3.66 5.54
CA GLN A 132 -10.95 -3.94 5.24
C GLN A 132 -10.38 -4.97 6.21
N LYS A 133 -10.71 -4.88 7.51
CA LYS A 133 -10.34 -5.90 8.49
C LYS A 133 -10.89 -7.28 8.09
N ARG A 134 -12.17 -7.36 7.71
CA ARG A 134 -12.81 -8.61 7.24
C ARG A 134 -12.03 -9.20 6.06
N ARG A 135 -11.77 -8.40 5.02
CA ARG A 135 -10.99 -8.81 3.84
C ARG A 135 -9.56 -9.25 4.18
N LEU A 136 -8.86 -8.53 5.06
CA LEU A 136 -7.52 -8.89 5.52
C LEU A 136 -7.52 -10.24 6.24
N GLN A 137 -8.46 -10.46 7.17
CA GLN A 137 -8.54 -11.71 7.93
C GLN A 137 -8.90 -12.91 7.03
N GLU A 138 -9.87 -12.77 6.13
CA GLU A 138 -10.23 -13.81 5.16
C GLU A 138 -9.02 -14.26 4.31
N GLU A 139 -8.25 -13.30 3.77
CA GLU A 139 -7.12 -13.65 2.91
C GLU A 139 -5.90 -14.14 3.69
N LEU A 140 -5.68 -13.66 4.92
CA LEU A 140 -4.65 -14.19 5.81
C LEU A 140 -4.91 -15.66 6.14
N GLU A 141 -6.17 -16.04 6.41
CA GLU A 141 -6.55 -17.43 6.68
C GLU A 141 -6.37 -18.32 5.44
N LYS A 142 -6.88 -17.88 4.28
CA LYS A 142 -6.65 -18.61 3.00
C LYS A 142 -5.16 -18.80 2.71
N ALA A 143 -4.34 -17.80 3.00
CA ALA A 143 -2.90 -17.87 2.81
C ALA A 143 -2.22 -18.82 3.82
N ARG A 144 -2.69 -18.86 5.08
CA ARG A 144 -2.25 -19.84 6.09
C ARG A 144 -2.55 -21.27 5.64
N GLU A 145 -3.77 -21.55 5.21
CA GLU A 145 -4.14 -22.88 4.70
C GLU A 145 -3.27 -23.29 3.50
N LEU A 146 -3.00 -22.33 2.61
CA LEU A 146 -2.15 -22.54 1.45
C LEU A 146 -0.70 -22.85 1.84
N THR A 147 -0.10 -22.12 2.78
CA THR A 147 1.28 -22.39 3.23
C THR A 147 1.40 -23.74 3.94
N VAL A 148 0.36 -24.17 4.67
CA VAL A 148 0.30 -25.55 5.21
C VAL A 148 0.32 -26.59 4.10
N CYS A 149 -0.42 -26.36 3.00
CA CYS A 149 -0.40 -27.26 1.84
C CYS A 149 0.96 -27.27 1.11
N ILE A 150 1.61 -26.10 1.01
CA ILE A 150 2.95 -25.96 0.41
C ILE A 150 3.99 -26.73 1.24
N ASN A 151 3.98 -26.58 2.57
CA ASN A 151 4.91 -27.30 3.45
C ASN A 151 4.72 -28.83 3.39
N LYS A 152 3.51 -29.30 3.10
CA LYS A 152 3.21 -30.73 2.89
C LYS A 152 3.54 -31.20 1.46
N GLY A 153 4.10 -30.36 0.60
CA GLY A 153 4.42 -30.68 -0.79
C GLY A 153 3.21 -30.83 -1.71
N LYS A 154 2.00 -30.41 -1.28
CA LYS A 154 0.76 -30.57 -2.06
C LYS A 154 0.49 -29.43 -3.03
N LYS A 155 1.10 -28.27 -2.81
CA LYS A 155 0.99 -27.06 -3.64
C LYS A 155 2.36 -26.37 -3.72
N ASN A 156 2.51 -25.42 -4.64
CA ASN A 156 3.71 -24.60 -4.76
C ASN A 156 3.44 -23.11 -4.44
N TRP A 157 4.50 -22.32 -4.30
CA TRP A 157 4.42 -20.89 -3.98
C TRP A 157 3.73 -20.03 -5.06
N ALA A 158 3.67 -20.48 -6.33
CA ALA A 158 3.01 -19.71 -7.39
C ALA A 158 1.51 -19.51 -7.10
N HIS A 159 0.87 -20.46 -6.41
CA HIS A 159 -0.53 -20.30 -5.99
C HIS A 159 -0.76 -19.11 -5.04
N LEU A 160 0.25 -18.72 -4.24
CA LEU A 160 0.14 -17.58 -3.32
C LEU A 160 0.08 -16.26 -4.11
N PHE A 161 0.80 -16.20 -5.23
CA PHE A 161 0.94 -15.01 -6.07
C PHE A 161 0.04 -15.02 -7.31
N SER A 162 -0.83 -16.03 -7.44
CA SER A 162 -1.65 -16.20 -8.62
C SER A 162 -2.68 -15.08 -8.77
N THR A 163 -2.70 -14.46 -9.95
CA THR A 163 -3.68 -13.46 -10.40
C THR A 163 -5.06 -14.07 -10.65
N THR A 164 -5.16 -15.41 -10.69
CA THR A 164 -6.47 -16.08 -10.58
C THR A 164 -7.18 -15.73 -9.27
N GLY A 165 -6.47 -15.18 -8.27
CA GLY A 165 -7.05 -14.58 -7.08
C GLY A 165 -8.03 -13.44 -7.37
N ASP A 166 -7.70 -12.56 -8.32
CA ASP A 166 -8.61 -11.49 -8.79
C ASP A 166 -9.89 -12.15 -9.32
N GLN A 167 -9.76 -13.16 -10.19
CA GLN A 167 -10.91 -13.88 -10.76
C GLN A 167 -11.76 -14.58 -9.69
N ASN A 168 -11.12 -15.22 -8.71
CA ASN A 168 -11.85 -15.89 -7.62
C ASN A 168 -12.62 -14.88 -6.77
N PHE A 169 -12.07 -13.69 -6.54
CA PHE A 169 -12.80 -12.62 -5.86
C PHE A 169 -14.04 -12.21 -6.67
N PHE A 170 -13.90 -11.91 -7.97
CA PHE A 170 -15.06 -11.49 -8.76
C PHE A 170 -16.09 -12.61 -8.98
N ARG A 171 -15.66 -13.88 -8.95
CA ARG A 171 -16.54 -15.06 -9.09
C ARG A 171 -17.23 -15.53 -7.81
N GLN A 172 -16.74 -15.15 -6.62
CA GLN A 172 -17.30 -15.61 -5.34
C GLN A 172 -18.41 -14.70 -4.79
N HIS A 173 -18.71 -13.57 -5.44
CA HIS A 173 -19.72 -12.61 -5.01
C HIS A 173 -20.73 -12.38 -6.14
N GLN A 174 -22.02 -12.29 -5.82
CA GLN A 174 -23.07 -12.07 -6.81
C GLN A 174 -23.34 -10.59 -7.08
N ASN A 175 -23.13 -9.73 -6.08
CA ASN A 175 -23.48 -8.32 -6.14
C ASN A 175 -22.24 -7.44 -6.01
N PHE A 176 -22.15 -6.43 -6.86
CA PHE A 176 -21.07 -5.45 -6.87
C PHE A 176 -21.60 -4.03 -6.96
N LEU A 177 -20.89 -3.12 -6.31
CA LEU A 177 -20.95 -1.70 -6.60
C LEU A 177 -19.73 -1.33 -7.44
N GLN A 178 -19.97 -0.89 -8.67
CA GLN A 178 -18.96 -0.33 -9.55
C GLN A 178 -18.94 1.19 -9.38
N VAL A 179 -17.76 1.74 -9.11
CA VAL A 179 -17.53 3.18 -9.08
C VAL A 179 -16.62 3.55 -10.24
N THR A 180 -17.14 4.27 -11.22
CA THR A 180 -16.40 4.73 -12.39
C THR A 180 -16.02 6.19 -12.21
N ILE A 181 -14.73 6.49 -12.28
CA ILE A 181 -14.18 7.85 -12.20
C ILE A 181 -13.59 8.19 -13.56
N GLU A 182 -14.01 9.29 -14.17
CA GLU A 182 -13.54 9.68 -15.50
C GLU A 182 -13.36 11.19 -15.67
N ALA A 183 -12.53 11.58 -16.63
CA ALA A 183 -12.41 12.97 -17.04
C ALA A 183 -12.11 13.15 -18.53
N ASN A 184 -12.44 14.31 -19.09
CA ASN A 184 -12.21 14.61 -20.51
C ASN A 184 -10.74 14.87 -20.89
N SER A 185 -9.83 14.99 -19.91
CA SER A 185 -8.40 15.20 -20.15
C SER A 185 -7.55 14.54 -19.07
N GLU A 186 -6.31 14.17 -19.40
CA GLU A 186 -5.37 13.51 -18.48
C GLU A 186 -5.05 14.40 -17.26
N ALA A 187 -4.88 15.71 -17.48
CA ALA A 187 -4.60 16.66 -16.42
C ALA A 187 -5.77 16.77 -15.42
N SER A 188 -7.00 16.84 -15.93
CA SER A 188 -8.21 16.84 -15.11
C SER A 188 -8.37 15.49 -14.40
N PHE A 189 -8.19 14.39 -15.13
CA PHE A 189 -8.32 13.04 -14.59
C PHE A 189 -7.39 12.80 -13.42
N ARG A 190 -6.11 13.17 -13.53
CA ARG A 190 -5.14 12.97 -12.45
C ARG A 190 -5.57 13.64 -11.14
N LYS A 191 -6.05 14.88 -11.21
CA LYS A 191 -6.51 15.61 -10.02
C LYS A 191 -7.83 15.01 -9.50
N TRP A 192 -8.77 14.73 -10.40
CA TRP A 192 -10.08 14.20 -10.07
C TRP A 192 -10.02 12.82 -9.43
N PHE A 193 -9.24 11.92 -10.04
CA PHE A 193 -8.94 10.60 -9.52
C PHE A 193 -8.32 10.68 -8.13
N GLY A 194 -7.28 11.50 -7.93
CA GLY A 194 -6.64 11.65 -6.61
C GLY A 194 -7.60 12.16 -5.53
N PHE A 195 -8.49 13.09 -5.89
CA PHE A 195 -9.51 13.59 -4.98
C PHE A 195 -10.56 12.53 -4.59
N CYS A 196 -11.01 11.75 -5.57
CA CYS A 196 -11.98 10.67 -5.38
C CYS A 196 -11.37 9.48 -4.61
N GLU A 197 -10.16 9.06 -4.97
CA GLU A 197 -9.42 7.98 -4.31
C GLU A 197 -9.28 8.26 -2.80
N ALA A 198 -8.89 9.49 -2.44
CA ALA A 198 -8.74 9.92 -1.05
C ALA A 198 -10.03 9.81 -0.22
N ARG A 199 -11.19 9.78 -0.87
CA ARG A 199 -12.52 9.69 -0.23
C ARG A 199 -13.17 8.33 -0.38
N MET A 200 -12.69 7.46 -1.26
CA MET A 200 -13.30 6.16 -1.57
C MET A 200 -13.57 5.31 -0.31
N ARG A 201 -12.69 5.39 0.68
CA ARG A 201 -12.86 4.71 1.97
C ARG A 201 -14.17 5.11 2.69
N ILE A 202 -14.60 6.36 2.57
CA ILE A 202 -15.86 6.84 3.17
C ILE A 202 -17.03 6.02 2.63
N LEU A 203 -17.10 5.85 1.31
CA LEU A 203 -18.11 5.01 0.66
C LEU A 203 -18.01 3.54 1.10
N ILE A 204 -16.79 2.97 1.10
CA ILE A 204 -16.57 1.57 1.52
C ILE A 204 -17.11 1.33 2.93
N VAL A 205 -16.81 2.23 3.87
CA VAL A 205 -17.24 2.09 5.26
C VAL A 205 -18.73 2.34 5.41
N SER A 206 -19.32 3.29 4.68
CA SER A 206 -20.75 3.57 4.76
C SER A 206 -21.63 2.45 4.19
N LEU A 207 -21.10 1.65 3.26
CA LEU A 207 -21.79 0.47 2.72
C LEU A 207 -21.85 -0.71 3.71
N ASP A 208 -20.97 -0.75 4.71
CA ASP A 208 -20.94 -1.83 5.70
C ASP A 208 -21.98 -1.55 6.80
N SER A 209 -23.12 -2.21 6.72
CA SER A 209 -24.28 -1.95 7.58
C SER A 209 -24.78 -3.26 8.19
N PRO A 210 -24.22 -3.69 9.34
CA PRO A 210 -24.69 -4.89 10.03
C PRO A 210 -26.19 -4.85 10.39
N VAL A 211 -26.72 -3.66 10.67
CA VAL A 211 -28.15 -3.45 11.01
C VAL A 211 -29.05 -3.75 9.82
N GLN A 212 -28.60 -3.42 8.60
CA GLN A 212 -29.32 -3.73 7.36
C GLN A 212 -28.89 -5.07 6.75
N GLY A 213 -27.99 -5.81 7.41
CA GLY A 213 -27.46 -7.07 6.92
C GLY A 213 -26.57 -6.92 5.68
N VAL A 214 -25.83 -5.81 5.53
CA VAL A 214 -24.88 -5.58 4.43
C VAL A 214 -23.45 -5.70 4.91
N GLU A 215 -22.67 -6.51 4.21
CA GLU A 215 -21.22 -6.54 4.34
C GLU A 215 -20.54 -6.05 3.06
N ALA A 216 -19.68 -5.04 3.20
CA ALA A 216 -18.86 -4.56 2.10
C ALA A 216 -17.53 -5.32 2.03
N HIS A 217 -17.13 -5.67 0.82
CA HIS A 217 -15.90 -6.37 0.48
C HIS A 217 -15.15 -5.60 -0.61
N PRO A 218 -14.36 -4.58 -0.26
CA PRO A 218 -13.60 -3.81 -1.24
C PRO A 218 -12.44 -4.62 -1.82
N PHE A 219 -12.11 -4.39 -3.09
CA PHE A 219 -10.89 -4.92 -3.73
C PHE A 219 -9.96 -3.75 -4.04
N ALA A 220 -8.82 -3.63 -3.32
CA ALA A 220 -7.94 -2.45 -3.36
C ALA A 220 -7.10 -2.34 -4.65
N LYS A 221 -7.78 -2.30 -5.80
CA LYS A 221 -7.21 -2.12 -7.12
C LYS A 221 -8.18 -1.31 -7.96
N PHE A 222 -7.63 -0.34 -8.67
CA PHE A 222 -8.33 0.42 -9.68
C PHE A 222 -8.05 -0.20 -11.05
N PHE A 223 -9.08 -0.38 -11.85
CA PHE A 223 -9.02 -1.02 -13.16
C PHE A 223 -9.25 0.04 -14.23
N TYR A 224 -8.23 0.30 -15.05
CA TYR A 224 -8.30 1.33 -16.08
C TYR A 224 -9.20 0.85 -17.23
N ASN A 225 -10.26 1.61 -17.52
CA ASN A 225 -11.12 1.41 -18.68
C ASN A 225 -10.49 2.04 -19.93
N ASP A 226 -9.84 3.19 -19.73
CA ASP A 226 -9.13 3.99 -20.73
C ASP A 226 -8.09 4.90 -20.02
N VAL A 227 -7.35 5.73 -20.77
CA VAL A 227 -6.34 6.68 -20.27
C VAL A 227 -6.90 7.59 -19.16
N ASN A 228 -8.16 8.02 -19.30
CA ASN A 228 -8.80 8.97 -18.40
C ASN A 228 -10.06 8.41 -17.71
N SER A 229 -10.19 7.07 -17.62
CA SER A 229 -11.35 6.42 -16.98
C SER A 229 -10.92 5.19 -16.21
N VAL A 230 -11.39 5.06 -14.98
CA VAL A 230 -11.02 3.97 -14.09
C VAL A 230 -12.22 3.49 -13.27
N SER A 231 -12.30 2.18 -13.08
CA SER A 231 -13.34 1.52 -12.29
C SER A 231 -12.77 0.96 -10.99
N PHE A 232 -13.55 1.09 -9.92
CA PHE A 232 -13.31 0.47 -8.62
C PHE A 232 -14.50 -0.41 -8.25
N PHE A 233 -14.23 -1.57 -7.66
CA PHE A 233 -15.26 -2.56 -7.37
C PHE A 233 -15.32 -2.88 -5.87
N ILE A 234 -16.53 -2.86 -5.34
CA ILE A 234 -16.86 -3.27 -3.97
C ILE A 234 -17.88 -4.39 -4.07
N ALA A 235 -17.51 -5.60 -3.66
CA ALA A 235 -18.48 -6.67 -3.55
C ALA A 235 -19.39 -6.43 -2.35
N LEU A 236 -20.65 -6.82 -2.47
CA LEU A 236 -21.64 -6.74 -1.40
C LEU A 236 -22.14 -8.15 -1.08
N ARG A 237 -22.17 -8.50 0.21
CA ARG A 237 -22.85 -9.70 0.71
C ARG A 237 -24.02 -9.29 1.58
N PHE A 238 -25.14 -9.98 1.40
CA PHE A 238 -26.36 -9.74 2.16
C PHE A 238 -26.60 -10.88 3.13
N ALA A 239 -27.08 -10.56 4.33
CA ALA A 239 -27.50 -11.54 5.31
C ALA A 239 -28.69 -12.38 4.78
N HIS A 240 -28.86 -13.57 5.34
CA HIS A 240 -29.95 -14.45 4.95
C HIS A 240 -31.32 -13.77 5.12
N GLY A 241 -32.18 -13.87 4.11
CA GLY A 241 -33.51 -13.25 4.09
C GLY A 241 -33.53 -11.76 3.70
N VAL A 242 -32.37 -11.16 3.41
CA VAL A 242 -32.31 -9.79 2.90
C VAL A 242 -32.22 -9.80 1.37
N GLU A 243 -33.33 -9.48 0.71
CA GLU A 243 -33.43 -9.52 -0.76
C GLU A 243 -33.20 -8.16 -1.41
N ASN A 244 -33.62 -7.07 -0.77
CA ASN A 244 -33.56 -5.72 -1.34
C ASN A 244 -33.07 -4.72 -0.30
N ILE A 245 -32.07 -3.92 -0.67
CA ILE A 245 -31.53 -2.86 0.18
C ILE A 245 -31.33 -1.62 -0.68
N ASN A 246 -31.92 -0.52 -0.24
CA ASN A 246 -31.72 0.76 -0.89
C ASN A 246 -30.43 1.40 -0.39
N ILE A 247 -29.40 1.42 -1.24
CA ILE A 247 -28.13 2.11 -0.98
C ILE A 247 -28.06 3.50 -1.62
N SER A 248 -29.15 3.96 -2.25
CA SER A 248 -29.20 5.22 -2.99
C SER A 248 -28.86 6.41 -2.11
N ASP A 249 -29.39 6.48 -0.88
CA ASP A 249 -29.13 7.59 0.03
C ASP A 249 -27.65 7.70 0.39
N LEU A 250 -26.99 6.55 0.62
CA LEU A 250 -25.54 6.48 0.90
C LEU A 250 -24.72 6.92 -0.32
N ALA A 251 -25.11 6.46 -1.51
CA ALA A 251 -24.47 6.85 -2.76
C ALA A 251 -24.64 8.35 -3.02
N SER A 252 -25.84 8.91 -2.80
CA SER A 252 -26.14 10.33 -2.93
C SER A 252 -25.36 11.18 -1.94
N GLU A 253 -25.22 10.76 -0.68
CA GLU A 253 -24.40 11.48 0.30
C GLU A 253 -22.92 11.51 -0.09
N PHE A 254 -22.39 10.37 -0.57
CA PHE A 254 -21.02 10.31 -1.08
C PHE A 254 -20.82 11.17 -2.32
N LEU A 255 -21.74 11.09 -3.29
CA LEU A 255 -21.73 11.91 -4.50
C LEU A 255 -21.79 13.39 -4.15
N TYR A 256 -22.61 13.80 -3.19
CA TYR A 256 -22.66 15.19 -2.71
C TYR A 256 -21.29 15.66 -2.21
N LYS A 257 -20.63 14.88 -1.34
CA LYS A 257 -19.28 15.20 -0.82
C LYS A 257 -18.21 15.28 -1.90
N VAL A 258 -18.35 14.48 -2.95
CA VAL A 258 -17.38 14.41 -4.05
C VAL A 258 -17.64 15.53 -5.08
N ASN A 259 -18.90 15.82 -5.36
CA ASN A 259 -19.33 16.86 -6.29
C ASN A 259 -19.17 18.27 -5.71
N SER A 260 -19.10 18.42 -4.38
CA SER A 260 -18.85 19.70 -3.70
C SER A 260 -17.39 20.17 -3.75
N TRP A 261 -16.53 19.55 -4.56
CA TRP A 261 -15.13 19.94 -4.67
C TRP A 261 -14.95 21.21 -5.50
N GLU A 262 -14.29 22.22 -4.93
CA GLU A 262 -14.10 23.54 -5.56
C GLU A 262 -13.30 23.49 -6.88
N GLU A 263 -12.37 22.55 -7.02
CA GLU A 263 -11.59 22.36 -8.25
C GLU A 263 -12.30 21.46 -9.28
N ARG A 264 -13.52 20.98 -9.02
CA ARG A 264 -14.28 20.21 -10.01
C ARG A 264 -14.53 21.08 -11.25
N ARG A 265 -14.41 20.47 -12.43
CA ARG A 265 -14.63 21.10 -13.74
C ARG A 265 -15.55 20.23 -14.57
N GLU A 266 -16.12 20.82 -15.62
CA GLU A 266 -16.89 20.08 -16.62
C GLU A 266 -16.07 18.92 -17.18
N GLY A 267 -16.72 17.77 -17.36
CA GLY A 267 -16.09 16.54 -17.81
C GLY A 267 -15.49 15.70 -16.69
N MET A 268 -15.27 16.20 -15.46
CA MET A 268 -14.93 15.36 -14.32
C MET A 268 -16.20 14.69 -13.80
N ASP A 269 -16.29 13.36 -13.89
CA ASP A 269 -17.47 12.63 -13.47
C ASP A 269 -17.17 11.41 -12.59
N LEU A 270 -18.13 11.07 -11.73
CA LEU A 270 -18.10 9.88 -10.89
C LEU A 270 -19.49 9.22 -10.93
N LYS A 271 -19.53 7.98 -11.42
CA LYS A 271 -20.74 7.17 -11.51
C LYS A 271 -20.66 6.02 -10.51
N ILE A 272 -21.80 5.71 -9.90
CA ILE A 272 -21.96 4.58 -8.98
C ILE A 272 -23.10 3.72 -9.51
N GLU A 273 -22.79 2.47 -9.84
CA GLU A 273 -23.75 1.54 -10.41
C GLU A 273 -23.70 0.21 -9.66
N HIS A 274 -24.88 -0.35 -9.38
CA HIS A 274 -24.96 -1.76 -9.00
C HIS A 274 -24.81 -2.64 -10.25
N LYS A 275 -24.04 -3.72 -10.10
CA LYS A 275 -23.86 -4.75 -11.14
C LYS A 275 -24.01 -6.11 -10.49
N LEU A 276 -24.70 -7.01 -11.19
CA LEU A 276 -24.59 -8.43 -10.90
C LEU A 276 -23.24 -8.94 -11.39
N GLN A 277 -22.78 -10.08 -10.86
CA GLN A 277 -21.54 -10.72 -11.28
C GLN A 277 -21.49 -10.95 -12.79
N GLU A 278 -22.60 -11.38 -13.38
CA GLU A 278 -22.71 -11.67 -14.82
C GLU A 278 -22.63 -10.41 -15.70
N ASP A 279 -22.95 -9.24 -15.13
CA ASP A 279 -22.86 -7.95 -15.79
C ASP A 279 -21.50 -7.27 -15.61
N LEU A 280 -20.56 -7.91 -14.91
CA LEU A 280 -19.21 -7.38 -14.75
C LEU A 280 -18.47 -7.36 -16.10
N PRO A 281 -17.68 -6.30 -16.38
CA PRO A 281 -16.92 -6.24 -17.62
C PRO A 281 -15.99 -7.43 -17.81
N ALA A 282 -15.89 -7.96 -19.03
CA ALA A 282 -15.09 -9.15 -19.33
C ALA A 282 -13.62 -9.03 -18.91
N TYR A 283 -13.02 -7.82 -18.98
CA TYR A 283 -11.63 -7.58 -18.56
C TYR A 283 -11.40 -7.76 -17.06
N ILE A 284 -12.46 -7.74 -16.24
CA ILE A 284 -12.42 -8.03 -14.80
C ILE A 284 -12.41 -9.55 -14.55
N LEU A 285 -13.25 -10.28 -15.28
CA LEU A 285 -13.39 -11.74 -15.12
C LEU A 285 -12.28 -12.52 -15.83
N PHE A 286 -11.70 -11.93 -16.88
CA PHE A 286 -10.65 -12.50 -17.73
C PHE A 286 -9.54 -11.46 -17.95
N PRO A 287 -8.80 -11.07 -16.89
CA PRO A 287 -7.68 -10.15 -17.04
C PRO A 287 -6.65 -10.74 -18.00
N VAL A 288 -6.40 -10.04 -19.11
CA VAL A 288 -5.27 -10.35 -19.99
C VAL A 288 -4.00 -10.15 -19.17
N GLU A 289 -3.10 -11.13 -19.18
CA GLU A 289 -1.79 -10.95 -18.55
C GLU A 289 -1.09 -9.77 -19.23
N GLU A 290 -1.00 -8.64 -18.52
CA GLU A 290 -0.19 -7.51 -18.95
C GLU A 290 1.27 -7.99 -19.03
N LYS A 291 1.74 -8.24 -20.26
CA LYS A 291 3.17 -8.33 -20.53
C LYS A 291 3.79 -7.03 -20.05
N ARG A 292 4.49 -7.07 -18.90
CA ARG A 292 5.29 -5.95 -18.38
C ARG A 292 6.09 -5.34 -19.53
N GLN A 293 5.63 -4.23 -20.08
CA GLN A 293 6.45 -3.42 -20.96
C GLN A 293 7.57 -2.88 -20.09
N LYS A 294 8.77 -3.44 -20.26
CA LYS A 294 9.99 -2.88 -19.68
C LYS A 294 10.18 -1.49 -20.29
N THR A 295 9.65 -0.45 -19.65
CA THR A 295 10.17 0.90 -19.83
C THR A 295 11.56 0.92 -19.22
N THR A 296 12.56 0.50 -19.98
CA THR A 296 13.96 0.86 -19.75
C THR A 296 14.06 2.38 -19.87
N LYS A 297 13.97 3.08 -18.73
CA LYS A 297 14.49 4.43 -18.61
C LYS A 297 16.01 4.37 -18.77
N LYS A 298 16.50 4.52 -20.00
CA LYS A 298 17.85 5.03 -20.26
C LYS A 298 17.84 6.52 -19.91
N VAL A 299 18.03 6.84 -18.63
CA VAL A 299 18.41 8.17 -18.18
C VAL A 299 19.58 7.99 -17.22
N ASP A 300 20.77 7.87 -17.80
CA ASP A 300 21.98 8.54 -17.32
C ASP A 300 23.15 8.27 -18.28
N ASN A 301 23.28 9.15 -19.27
CA ASN A 301 24.55 9.49 -19.92
C ASN A 301 24.34 10.72 -20.83
N LYS A 302 23.89 11.84 -20.24
CA LYS A 302 23.99 13.17 -20.84
C LYS A 302 24.33 14.22 -19.77
N ARG A 303 25.45 13.99 -19.08
CA ARG A 303 26.21 15.02 -18.34
C ARG A 303 27.72 14.82 -18.59
N LYS A 304 28.11 14.71 -19.86
CA LYS A 304 29.50 14.76 -20.34
C LYS A 304 29.48 15.03 -21.85
N GLN A 305 29.01 16.21 -22.26
CA GLN A 305 29.23 16.83 -23.59
C GLN A 305 28.41 18.13 -23.68
N LYS A 306 28.80 19.11 -22.87
CA LYS A 306 28.59 20.54 -23.11
C LYS A 306 29.73 21.25 -22.39
N ASN A 307 30.92 21.13 -22.99
CA ASN A 307 32.09 22.00 -22.84
C ASN A 307 33.15 21.52 -23.84
N SER A 308 32.81 21.70 -25.11
CA SER A 308 33.68 21.70 -26.28
C SER A 308 32.75 22.22 -27.37
N THR A 309 32.85 23.48 -27.81
CA THR A 309 33.85 23.91 -28.79
C THR A 309 33.81 25.44 -28.87
N LEU A 310 34.94 26.04 -29.27
CA LEU A 310 35.22 27.44 -29.64
C LEU A 310 35.84 28.24 -28.47
N GLN A 311 37.08 28.71 -28.49
CA GLN A 311 37.99 29.02 -29.61
C GLN A 311 39.46 28.79 -29.24
N SER A 312 40.21 28.33 -30.24
CA SER A 312 41.66 28.35 -30.36
C SER A 312 42.18 29.78 -30.54
N PHE A 313 43.20 30.17 -29.77
CA PHE A 313 44.24 31.08 -30.21
C PHE A 313 45.58 30.61 -29.66
N ASP A 314 46.53 30.42 -30.57
CA ASP A 314 47.93 30.08 -30.36
C ASP A 314 48.68 31.12 -29.51
N VAL A 315 49.79 30.69 -28.88
CA VAL A 315 51.16 31.19 -29.16
C VAL A 315 52.15 30.70 -28.07
N SER A 316 53.04 29.79 -28.49
CA SER A 316 54.45 29.56 -28.11
C SER A 316 54.97 29.53 -26.67
N SER A 317 55.69 28.44 -26.36
CA SER A 317 56.74 28.29 -25.33
C SER A 317 57.93 29.26 -25.55
N PRO A 318 58.72 29.58 -24.51
CA PRO A 318 60.00 28.85 -24.38
C PRO A 318 60.56 28.65 -22.95
N THR A 319 61.24 27.50 -22.81
CA THR A 319 62.43 27.14 -22.02
C THR A 319 63.09 28.06 -20.96
N LYS A 320 63.64 27.36 -19.95
CA LYS A 320 64.96 27.48 -19.27
C LYS A 320 65.15 28.45 -18.06
N ARG A 321 65.60 27.79 -16.97
CA ARG A 321 66.70 28.12 -16.04
C ARG A 321 66.57 29.29 -15.04
N ASN A 322 66.88 28.89 -13.80
CA ASN A 322 67.78 29.49 -12.79
C ASN A 322 67.20 30.40 -11.69
N ARG A 323 67.49 29.94 -10.45
CA ARG A 323 68.04 30.68 -9.28
C ARG A 323 67.12 31.75 -8.65
N GLN A 324 67.02 31.99 -7.35
CA GLN A 324 67.73 31.57 -6.13
C GLN A 324 67.02 32.28 -4.95
N PHE A 325 67.13 31.72 -3.73
CA PHE A 325 67.03 32.40 -2.42
C PHE A 325 65.69 33.10 -2.07
N ILE A 326 65.11 33.04 -0.86
CA ILE A 326 65.67 33.29 0.48
C ILE A 326 64.89 32.48 1.55
N GLN A 327 65.64 32.01 2.55
CA GLN A 327 65.21 31.43 3.82
C GLN A 327 64.76 32.49 4.86
N ASN A 328 63.82 32.09 5.72
CA ASN A 328 63.72 32.38 7.16
C ASN A 328 63.53 33.82 7.68
N GLN A 329 62.44 34.01 8.43
CA GLN A 329 62.34 34.49 9.84
C GLN A 329 60.83 34.51 10.18
N ALA A 330 60.28 33.70 11.09
CA ALA A 330 60.39 33.67 12.55
C ALA A 330 59.90 34.95 13.27
N ALA A 331 58.94 34.73 14.18
CA ALA A 331 58.46 35.60 15.28
C ALA A 331 57.43 36.71 14.97
N CYS A 332 56.15 36.41 15.17
CA CYS A 332 55.32 36.86 16.31
C CYS A 332 53.90 36.31 16.19
#